data_AF-A0A5Q0UEV1-F1
#
_entry.id   AF-A0A5Q0UEV1-F1
#
_cell.length_a   1.000
_cell.length_b   1.000
_cell.length_c   1.000
_cell.angle_alpha   90.00
_cell.angle_beta   90.00
_cell.angle_gamma   90.00
#
_symmetry.space_group_name_H-M   'P 1'
#
loop_
_entity.id
_entity.type
_entity.pdbx_description
1 polymer ?
#
loop_
_entity_poly.entity_id
_entity_poly.type
_entity_poly.pdbx_seq_one_letter_code
_entity_poly.pdbx_strand_id
1 'polypeptide(L)' 'MDTLAVKVPEGQKRKLGEIAEEEGYPNTSEFVREMIREEINKRKVLRQEFVEEIEERVEQVENGEISLEDMKTNEELKS' A
#
# COMPACT_ATOMS: atom_id res chain seq x y z
N MET A 1 0.10 18.73 -8.62
CA MET A 1 -0.05 17.95 -7.38
C MET A 1 -1.25 18.53 -6.64
N ASP A 2 -2.26 17.70 -6.40
CA ASP A 2 -3.37 18.12 -5.55
C ASP A 2 -2.88 18.27 -4.11
N THR A 3 -3.43 19.26 -3.41
CA THR A 3 -3.06 19.57 -2.02
C THR A 3 -4.27 19.34 -1.12
N LEU A 4 -4.08 18.55 -0.06
CA LEU A 4 -5.08 18.34 0.97
C LEU A 4 -4.72 19.16 2.21
N ALA A 5 -5.63 20.03 2.64
CA ALA A 5 -5.50 20.75 3.90
C ALA A 5 -6.14 19.93 5.03
N VAL A 6 -5.35 19.54 6.03
CA VAL A 6 -5.82 18.74 7.18
C VAL A 6 -5.71 19.57 8.45
N LYS A 7 -6.80 19.66 9.20
CA LYS A 7 -6.80 20.26 10.54
C LYS A 7 -6.46 19.20 11.57
N VAL A 8 -5.42 19.46 12.36
CA VAL A 8 -5.00 18.61 13.48
C VAL A 8 -4.94 19.45 14.77
N PRO A 9 -5.30 18.87 15.93
CA PRO A 9 -5.08 19.51 17.22
C PRO A 9 -3.62 19.95 17.41
N GLU A 10 -3.40 21.12 18.03
CA GLU A 10 -2.06 21.70 18.19
C GLU A 10 -1.07 20.78 18.93
N GLY A 11 -1.53 20.01 19.93
CA GLY A 11 -0.69 19.03 20.61
C GLY A 11 -0.20 17.91 19.69
N GLN A 12 -1.05 17.45 18.76
CA GLN A 12 -0.67 16.44 17.77
C GLN A 12 0.25 17.03 16.72
N LYS A 13 -0.01 18.27 16.28
CA LYS A 13 0.86 18.98 15.33
C LYS A 13 2.30 19.10 15.84
N ARG A 14 2.45 19.47 17.12
CA ARG A 14 3.78 19.57 17.75
C ARG A 14 4.50 18.22 17.77
N LYS A 15 3.80 17.18 18.24
CA LYS A 15 4.35 15.82 18.30
C LYS A 15 4.76 15.29 16.93
N LEU A 16 3.98 15.56 15.89
CA LEU A 16 4.33 15.19 14.50
C LEU A 16 5.58 15.92 14.02
N GLY A 17 5.79 17.17 14.45
CA GLY A 17 7.02 17.93 14.16
C GLY A 17 8.24 17.33 14.84
N GLU A 18 8.13 17.02 16.14
CA GLU A 18 9.19 16.39 16.93
C GLU A 18 9.61 15.04 16.33
N ILE A 19 8.65 14.16 16.01
CA ILE A 19 8.93 12.86 15.39
C ILE A 19 9.58 13.03 14.02
N ALA A 20 9.09 13.97 13.19
CA ALA A 20 9.65 14.19 11.87
C ALA A 20 11.13 14.64 11.96
N GLU A 21 11.48 15.48 12.93
CA GLU A 21 12.86 15.89 13.18
C GLU A 21 13.73 14.73 13.70
N GLU A 22 13.22 13.97 14.67
CA GLU A 22 13.90 12.78 15.23
C GLU A 22 14.20 11.71 14.15
N GLU A 23 13.28 11.51 13.21
CA GLU A 23 13.43 10.57 12.10
C GLU A 23 14.19 11.17 10.90
N GLY A 24 14.64 12.44 10.99
CA GLY A 24 15.47 13.08 9.97
C GLY A 24 14.72 13.54 8.72
N TYR A 25 13.40 13.72 8.79
CA TYR A 25 12.62 14.28 7.70
C TYR A 25 12.82 15.80 7.58
N PRO A 26 12.86 16.34 6.36
CA PRO A 26 13.09 17.77 6.13
C PRO A 26 11.90 18.65 6.55
N ASN A 27 10.69 18.09 6.68
CA ASN A 27 9.51 18.77 7.19
C ASN A 27 8.41 17.78 7.59
N THR A 28 7.51 18.22 8.47
CA THR A 28 6.36 17.42 8.94
C THR A 28 5.43 16.95 7.82
N SER A 29 5.28 17.73 6.74
CA SER A 29 4.37 17.34 5.65
C SER A 29 4.90 16.15 4.85
N GLU A 30 6.23 16.03 4.72
CA GLU A 30 6.87 14.90 4.06
C GLU A 30 6.75 13.63 4.88
N PHE A 31 7.03 13.72 6.18
CA PHE A 31 6.79 12.64 7.14
C PHE A 31 5.33 12.15 7.09
N VAL A 32 4.36 13.07 7.19
CA VAL A 32 2.93 12.70 7.15
C VAL A 32 2.54 12.06 5.82
N ARG A 33 3.08 12.54 4.69
CA ARG A 33 2.82 11.92 3.38
C ARG A 33 3.35 10.50 3.30
N GLU A 34 4.53 10.23 3.84
CA GLU A 34 5.12 8.89 3.83
C GLU A 34 4.31 7.93 4.72
N MET A 35 3.95 8.36 5.93
CA MET A 35 3.11 7.56 6.82
C MET A 35 1.74 7.23 6.19
N ILE A 36 1.13 8.19 5.49
CA ILE A 36 -0.12 7.95 4.75
C ILE A 36 0.10 6.95 3.61
N ARG A 37 1.21 7.05 2.87
CA ARG A 37 1.52 6.07 1.80
C ARG A 37 1.71 4.68 2.36
N GLU A 38 2.46 4.54 3.46
CA GLU A 38 2.64 3.26 4.12
C GLU A 38 1.30 2.68 4.59
N GLU A 39 0.46 3.49 5.22
CA GLU A 39 -0.85 3.03 5.70
C GLU A 39 -1.77 2.64 4.54
N ILE A 40 -1.77 3.42 3.45
CA ILE A 40 -2.48 3.05 2.22
C ILE A 40 -1.93 1.74 1.67
N ASN A 41 -0.61 1.57 1.59
CA ASN A 41 0.03 0.35 1.09
C ASN A 41 -0.26 -0.87 1.97
N LYS A 42 -0.27 -0.71 3.30
CA LYS A 42 -0.69 -1.75 4.26
C LYS A 42 -2.16 -2.14 4.07
N ARG A 43 -3.00 -1.16 3.75
CA ARG A 43 -4.43 -1.36 3.45
C ARG A 43 -4.72 -1.70 2.00
N LYS A 44 -3.71 -1.82 1.13
CA LYS A 44 -3.88 -2.42 -0.20
C LYS A 44 -4.09 -3.92 -0.02
N VAL A 45 -5.26 -4.28 0.48
CA VAL A 45 -5.84 -5.60 0.27
C VAL A 45 -6.13 -5.72 -1.22
N LEU A 46 -5.74 -6.84 -1.81
CA LEU A 46 -6.22 -7.19 -3.15
C LEU A 46 -7.75 -7.22 -3.10
N ARG A 47 -8.42 -6.75 -4.16
CA ARG A 47 -9.87 -6.92 -4.27
C ARG A 47 -10.17 -8.41 -4.23
N GLN A 48 -11.29 -8.79 -3.62
CA GLN A 48 -11.65 -10.19 -3.42
C GLN A 48 -11.61 -10.99 -4.74
N GLU A 49 -12.05 -10.38 -5.85
CA GLU A 49 -11.95 -10.95 -7.20
C GLU A 49 -10.53 -11.39 -7.59
N PHE A 50 -9.49 -10.65 -7.19
CA PHE A 50 -8.10 -11.02 -7.45
C PHE A 50 -7.57 -12.06 -6.47
N VAL A 51 -8.10 -12.09 -5.25
CA VAL A 51 -7.76 -13.14 -4.27
C VAL A 51 -8.30 -14.48 -4.76
N GLU A 52 -9.57 -14.52 -5.18
CA GLU A 52 -10.24 -15.70 -5.74
C GLU A 52 -9.53 -16.18 -7.01
N GLU A 53 -9.14 -15.28 -7.91
CA GLU A 53 -8.39 -15.64 -9.12
C GLU A 53 -6.99 -16.21 -8.81
N ILE A 54 -6.31 -15.70 -7.78
CA ILE A 54 -5.03 -16.26 -7.33
C ILE A 54 -5.24 -17.65 -6.74
N GLU A 55 -6.25 -17.84 -5.91
CA GLU A 55 -6.58 -19.13 -5.30
C GLU A 55 -6.92 -20.19 -6.37
N GLU A 56 -7.78 -19.86 -7.34
CA GLU A 56 -8.14 -20.76 -8.45
C GLU A 56 -6.90 -21.18 -9.25
N ARG A 57 -5.98 -20.25 -9.55
CA ARG A 57 -4.78 -20.58 -10.31
C ARG A 57 -3.77 -21.39 -9.53
N VAL A 58 -3.66 -21.17 -8.22
CA VAL A 58 -2.83 -22.03 -7.35
C VAL A 58 -3.36 -23.46 -7.40
N GLU A 59 -4.69 -23.65 -7.33
CA GLU A 59 -5.32 -24.96 -7.47
C GLU A 59 -5.05 -25.58 -8.85
N GLN A 60 -5.12 -24.80 -9.93
CA GLN A 60 -4.78 -25.26 -11.29
C GLN A 60 -3.32 -25.73 -11.41
N VAL A 61 -2.37 -25.04 -10.77
CA VAL A 61 -0.96 -25.47 -10.72
C VAL A 61 -0.81 -26.77 -9.93
N GLU A 62 -1.44 -26.87 -8.75
CA GLU A 62 -1.39 -28.07 -7.91
C GLU A 62 -1.98 -29.29 -8.61
N ASN A 63 -3.04 -29.09 -9.39
CA ASN A 63 -3.67 -30.12 -10.22
C ASN A 63 -2.91 -30.40 -11.53
N GLY A 64 -1.85 -29.63 -11.84
CA GLY A 64 -1.05 -29.78 -13.05
C GLY A 64 -1.75 -29.32 -14.33
N GLU A 65 -2.79 -28.49 -14.21
CA GLU A 65 -3.55 -27.93 -15.33
C GLU A 65 -2.77 -26.80 -16.03
N ILE A 66 -2.01 -26.01 -15.26
CA ILE A 66 -1.10 -24.98 -15.77
C ILE A 66 0.28 -25.11 -15.10
N SER A 67 1.33 -24.63 -15.76
CA SER A 67 2.66 -24.57 -15.13
C SER A 67 2.80 -23.32 -14.26
N LEU A 68 3.76 -23.33 -13.32
CA LEU A 68 4.11 -22.14 -12.55
C LEU A 68 4.55 -20.96 -13.43
N GLU A 69 5.09 -21.24 -14.61
CA GLU A 69 5.53 -20.24 -15.59
C GLU A 69 4.35 -19.58 -16.32
N ASP A 70 3.18 -20.23 -16.33
CA ASP A 70 1.94 -19.73 -16.91
C ASP A 70 1.14 -18.86 -15.92
N MET A 71 1.56 -18.77 -14.64
CA MET A 71 0.96 -17.84 -13.68
C MET A 71 1.30 -16.40 -14.06
N LYS A 72 0.32 -15.67 -14.60
CA LYS A 72 0.48 -14.27 -14.94
C LYS A 72 0.80 -13.39 -13.73
N THR A 73 1.64 -12.37 -13.96
CA THR A 73 2.05 -11.41 -12.93
C THR A 73 0.95 -10.39 -12.62
N ASN A 74 1.07 -9.70 -11.48
CA ASN A 74 0.18 -8.62 -11.05
C ASN A 74 0.01 -7.48 -12.09
N GLU A 75 0.89 -7.38 -13.09
CA GLU A 75 0.76 -6.41 -14.19
C GLU A 75 -0.22 -6.86 -15.27
N GLU A 76 -0.34 -8.16 -15.51
CA GLU A 76 -1.23 -8.72 -16.52
C GLU A 76 -2.66 -8.97 -16.01
N LEU A 77 -2.86 -8.93 -14.68
CA LEU A 77 -4.18 -8.94 -14.04
C LEU A 77 -4.83 -7.55 -14.00
N LYS A 78 -4.07 -6.49 -14.32
CA LYS A 78 -4.55 -5.09 -14.30
C LYS A 78 -5.05 -4.59 -15.66
N SER A 79 -4.93 -5.37 -16.75
CA SER A 79 -5.43 -4.99 -18.09
C SER A 79 -6.84 -5.51 -18.34
#